data_AF-A0A0L6UEA5-F1
#
_entry.id   AF-A0A0L6UEA5-F1
#
_cell.length_a   1.000
_cell.length_b   1.000
_cell.length_c   1.000
_cell.angle_alpha   90.00
_cell.angle_beta   90.00
_cell.angle_gamma   90.00
#
_symmetry.space_group_name_H-M   'P 1'
#
loop_
_entity.id
_entity.type
_entity.pdbx_description
1 polymer ?
#
loop_
_entity_poly.entity_id
_entity_poly.type
_entity_poly.pdbx_seq_one_letter_code
_entity_poly.pdbx_strand_id
1 'polypeptide(L)'
;MTGVVLPPGLPRLPANLGEERHGKLKAAQWYCLFAYVIPLVVFDLYLSDIRDISINSNRGKFFMNTAYLMQCTHILFARQITGAQINRFQSNYQKYCESVGKLFEGVKVQPNHHFSLHIPQQIRTWGPLVGVAEFAGERLIGFLQKLKTNNLIDQMNGTMMRRGCYLQRLLEKPQFHSMAREAVKDSLTKDRSQKVCLTSAMYNKIYEYIACQDSSVVHREACPVPFNSPGVLPGWAKPIRRKTVWSPK
;
A
#
# COMPACT_ATOMS: atom_id res chain seq x y z
N MET A 1 14.75 -15.67 8.95
CA MET A 1 13.40 -15.78 9.55
C MET A 1 12.41 -16.25 8.48
N THR A 2 12.23 -17.56 8.33
CA THR A 2 11.53 -18.19 7.20
C THR A 2 10.16 -18.80 7.57
N GLY A 3 9.48 -18.31 8.60
CA GLY A 3 8.27 -19.01 9.09
C GLY A 3 7.19 -18.20 9.81
N VAL A 4 7.10 -16.87 9.66
CA VAL A 4 5.96 -16.13 10.26
C VAL A 4 4.76 -16.20 9.31
N VAL A 5 3.82 -17.10 9.60
CA VAL A 5 2.55 -17.20 8.88
C VAL A 5 1.58 -16.18 9.46
N LEU A 6 1.26 -15.15 8.68
CA LEU A 6 0.28 -14.12 9.07
C LEU A 6 -1.12 -14.46 8.54
N PRO A 7 -2.19 -14.16 9.30
CA PRO A 7 -3.55 -14.35 8.82
C PRO A 7 -3.86 -13.53 7.56
N PRO A 8 -4.80 -14.01 6.71
CA PRO A 8 -5.25 -13.27 5.54
C PRO A 8 -5.75 -11.88 5.91
N GLY A 9 -5.26 -10.85 5.22
CA GLY A 9 -5.66 -9.45 5.43
C GLY A 9 -4.61 -8.58 6.15
N LEU A 10 -3.59 -9.17 6.77
CA LEU A 10 -2.42 -8.41 7.21
C LEU A 10 -1.46 -8.14 6.04
N PRO A 11 -0.86 -6.95 5.96
CA PRO A 11 0.10 -6.65 4.91
C PRO A 11 1.35 -7.52 5.08
N ARG A 12 1.83 -8.08 3.97
CA ARG A 12 3.11 -8.79 3.98
C ARG A 12 4.23 -7.82 4.27
N LEU A 13 5.08 -8.20 5.21
CA LEU A 13 6.33 -7.50 5.41
C LEU A 13 7.26 -7.75 4.22
N PRO A 14 8.11 -6.77 3.88
CA PRO A 14 9.12 -6.96 2.85
C PRO A 14 10.09 -8.07 3.21
N ALA A 15 10.54 -8.84 2.21
CA ALA A 15 11.56 -9.86 2.40
C ALA A 15 12.92 -9.26 2.80
N ASN A 16 13.21 -8.04 2.35
CA ASN A 16 14.44 -7.30 2.61
C ASN A 16 14.28 -6.23 3.71
N LEU A 17 13.44 -6.50 4.71
CA LEU A 17 13.22 -5.61 5.84
C LEU A 17 14.54 -5.34 6.58
N GLY A 18 14.94 -4.07 6.68
CA GLY A 18 16.19 -3.64 7.31
C GLY A 18 17.35 -3.38 6.34
N GLU A 19 17.19 -3.70 5.05
CA GLU A 19 18.15 -3.31 4.02
C GLU A 19 17.88 -1.89 3.50
N GLU A 20 18.93 -1.10 3.27
CA GLU A 20 18.84 0.27 2.75
C GLU A 20 18.03 0.38 1.44
N ARG A 21 18.10 -0.67 0.61
CA ARG A 21 17.43 -0.75 -0.70
C ARG A 21 15.90 -0.80 -0.60
N HIS A 22 15.31 -1.11 0.56
CA HIS A 22 13.87 -1.28 0.68
C HIS A 22 13.10 0.06 0.74
N GLY A 23 13.71 1.11 1.29
CA GLY A 23 13.02 2.36 1.56
C GLY A 23 12.07 2.28 2.76
N LYS A 24 11.08 3.20 2.83
CA LYS A 24 10.21 3.38 4.00
C LYS A 24 9.04 2.39 4.03
N LEU A 25 8.77 1.84 5.22
CA LEU A 25 7.58 1.01 5.44
C LEU A 25 6.29 1.85 5.42
N LYS A 26 5.23 1.25 4.90
CA LYS A 26 3.87 1.83 4.97
C LYS A 26 3.30 1.68 6.38
N ALA A 27 2.36 2.54 6.74
CA ALA A 27 1.72 2.51 8.06
C ALA A 27 1.12 1.14 8.43
N ALA A 28 0.46 0.47 7.48
CA ALA A 28 -0.08 -0.86 7.73
C ALA A 28 1.02 -1.91 7.98
N GLN A 29 2.18 -1.78 7.32
CA GLN A 29 3.33 -2.65 7.54
C GLN A 29 3.98 -2.37 8.91
N TRP A 30 4.06 -1.10 9.33
CA TRP A 30 4.48 -0.75 10.68
C TRP A 30 3.58 -1.36 11.75
N TYR A 31 2.25 -1.25 11.58
CA TYR A 31 1.30 -1.89 12.47
C TYR A 31 1.53 -3.42 12.52
N CYS A 32 1.65 -4.07 11.35
CA CYS A 32 1.88 -5.50 11.29
C CYS A 32 3.19 -5.92 11.99
N LEU A 33 4.26 -5.16 11.76
CA LEU A 33 5.56 -5.39 12.36
C LEU A 33 5.51 -5.32 13.89
N PHE A 34 4.99 -4.22 14.44
CA PHE A 34 5.02 -3.99 15.89
C PHE A 34 3.92 -4.73 16.66
N ALA A 35 2.75 -4.94 16.06
CA ALA A 35 1.65 -5.59 16.75
C ALA A 35 1.71 -7.12 16.67
N TYR A 36 2.32 -7.70 15.63
CA TYR A 36 2.31 -9.16 15.44
C TYR A 36 3.72 -9.75 15.35
N VAL A 37 4.57 -9.21 14.48
CA VAL A 37 5.85 -9.87 14.18
C VAL A 37 6.87 -9.72 15.31
N ILE A 38 7.08 -8.51 15.83
CA ILE A 38 8.04 -8.28 16.92
C ILE A 38 7.67 -9.08 18.19
N PRO A 39 6.40 -9.11 18.66
CA PRO A 39 6.04 -9.96 19.80
C PRO A 39 6.38 -11.43 19.58
N LEU A 40 6.12 -11.98 18.39
CA LEU A 40 6.46 -13.37 18.06
C LEU A 40 7.97 -13.61 18.05
N VAL A 41 8.75 -12.70 17.47
CA VAL A 41 10.22 -12.77 17.47
C VAL A 41 10.77 -12.66 18.89
N VAL A 42 10.21 -11.77 19.71
CA VAL A 42 10.60 -11.63 21.12
C VAL A 42 10.31 -12.91 21.89
N PHE A 43 9.16 -13.56 21.65
CA PHE A 43 8.91 -14.88 22.23
C PHE A 43 9.93 -15.91 21.73
N ASP A 44 10.13 -16.05 20.42
CA ASP A 44 11.06 -17.03 19.86
C ASP A 44 12.51 -16.89 20.40
N LEU A 45 13.00 -15.65 20.54
CA LEU A 45 14.36 -15.39 21.02
C LEU A 45 14.56 -15.66 22.51
N TYR A 46 13.54 -15.44 23.34
CA TYR A 46 13.71 -15.40 24.79
C TYR A 46 12.92 -16.48 25.54
N LEU A 47 11.98 -17.17 24.89
CA LEU A 47 11.08 -18.16 25.50
C LEU A 47 11.44 -19.57 25.00
N SER A 48 12.24 -20.29 25.80
CA SER A 48 12.62 -21.69 25.53
C SER A 48 11.64 -22.69 26.18
N ASP A 49 11.18 -22.42 27.41
CA ASP A 49 10.07 -23.12 28.07
C ASP A 49 9.16 -22.08 28.73
N ILE A 50 7.85 -22.18 28.50
CA ILE A 50 6.84 -21.29 29.07
C ILE A 50 6.86 -21.33 30.61
N ARG A 51 7.20 -22.49 31.19
CA ARG A 51 7.17 -22.73 32.64
C ARG A 51 8.35 -22.10 33.38
N ASP A 52 9.38 -21.68 32.66
CA ASP A 52 10.62 -21.10 33.21
C ASP A 52 10.56 -19.55 33.31
N ILE A 53 9.44 -18.93 32.96
CA ILE A 53 9.33 -17.47 33.00
C ILE A 53 8.95 -16.99 34.40
N SER A 54 9.96 -16.61 35.18
CA SER A 54 9.73 -15.82 36.39
C SER A 54 9.34 -14.38 36.04
N ILE A 55 8.17 -13.94 36.52
CA ILE A 55 7.62 -12.59 36.29
C ILE A 55 8.56 -11.49 36.80
N ASN A 56 9.29 -11.75 37.88
CA ASN A 56 10.19 -10.77 38.51
C ASN A 56 11.56 -10.66 37.83
N SER A 57 11.90 -11.62 36.96
CA SER A 57 13.13 -11.59 36.18
C SER A 57 13.14 -10.42 35.17
N ASN A 58 14.32 -9.99 34.74
CA ASN A 58 14.43 -8.98 33.67
C ASN A 58 13.75 -9.44 32.37
N ARG A 59 13.83 -10.74 32.06
CA ARG A 59 13.12 -11.36 30.94
C ARG A 59 11.60 -11.22 31.06
N GLY A 60 11.04 -11.57 32.22
CA GLY A 60 9.60 -11.44 32.49
C GLY A 60 9.12 -9.99 32.39
N LYS A 61 9.87 -9.06 32.99
CA LYS A 61 9.60 -7.62 32.91
C LYS A 61 9.67 -7.09 31.46
N PHE A 62 10.63 -7.56 30.67
CA PHE A 62 10.75 -7.19 29.25
C PHE A 62 9.56 -7.70 28.42
N PHE A 63 9.09 -8.93 28.65
CA PHE A 63 7.88 -9.44 28.01
C PHE A 63 6.65 -8.60 28.39
N MET A 64 6.48 -8.27 29.66
CA MET A 64 5.38 -7.43 30.11
C MET A 64 5.44 -6.02 29.51
N ASN A 65 6.63 -5.42 29.45
CA ASN A 65 6.85 -4.13 28.80
C ASN A 65 6.43 -4.17 27.31
N THR A 66 6.86 -5.20 26.58
CA THR A 66 6.48 -5.43 25.18
C THR A 66 4.97 -5.62 25.03
N ALA A 67 4.35 -6.40 25.92
CA ALA A 67 2.92 -6.66 25.91
C ALA A 67 2.08 -5.41 26.19
N TYR A 68 2.53 -4.50 27.05
CA TYR A 68 1.88 -3.21 27.27
C TYR A 68 1.86 -2.38 25.99
N LEU A 69 3.00 -2.27 25.31
CA LEU A 69 3.11 -1.50 24.07
C LEU A 69 2.31 -2.12 22.92
N MET A 70 2.30 -3.45 22.81
CA MET A 70 1.48 -4.18 21.83
C MET A 70 -0.01 -3.88 22.04
N GLN A 71 -0.50 -3.93 23.28
CA GLN A 71 -1.89 -3.60 23.58
C GLN A 71 -2.24 -2.15 23.25
N CYS A 72 -1.35 -1.20 23.57
CA CYS A 72 -1.52 0.20 23.18
C CYS A 72 -1.62 0.34 21.65
N THR A 73 -0.78 -0.37 20.91
CA THR A 73 -0.78 -0.36 19.44
C THR A 73 -2.11 -0.91 18.89
N HIS A 74 -2.62 -2.03 19.41
CA HIS A 74 -3.93 -2.54 18.97
C HIS A 74 -5.07 -1.56 19.21
N ILE A 75 -5.10 -0.88 20.36
CA ILE A 75 -6.14 0.10 20.68
C ILE A 75 -6.02 1.33 19.77
N LEU A 76 -4.79 1.79 19.51
CA LEU A 76 -4.52 2.93 18.63
C LEU A 76 -5.05 2.70 17.20
N PHE A 77 -4.92 1.46 16.71
CA PHE A 77 -5.34 1.06 15.36
C PHE A 77 -6.76 0.48 15.30
N ALA A 78 -7.51 0.49 16.40
CA ALA A 78 -8.89 0.02 16.41
C ALA A 78 -9.81 1.01 15.67
N ARG A 79 -10.76 0.49 14.88
CA ARG A 79 -11.75 1.31 14.14
C ARG A 79 -12.93 1.75 15.00
N GLN A 80 -13.12 1.08 16.14
CA GLN A 80 -14.11 1.39 17.15
C GLN A 80 -13.43 1.27 18.50
N ILE A 81 -13.65 2.24 19.39
CA ILE A 81 -12.98 2.31 20.69
C ILE A 81 -14.02 2.58 21.78
N THR A 82 -13.92 1.85 22.89
CA THR A 82 -14.75 2.07 24.09
C THR A 82 -13.97 2.81 25.17
N GLY A 83 -14.67 3.45 26.12
CA GLY A 83 -14.03 4.14 27.24
C GLY A 83 -13.09 3.22 28.07
N ALA A 84 -13.46 1.95 28.22
CA ALA A 84 -12.61 0.95 28.88
C ALA A 84 -11.29 0.72 28.14
N GLN A 85 -11.31 0.68 26.80
CA GLN A 85 -10.10 0.57 25.99
C GLN A 85 -9.23 1.82 26.11
N ILE A 86 -9.82 3.01 26.18
CA ILE A 86 -9.06 4.26 26.38
C ILE A 86 -8.33 4.23 27.73
N ASN A 87 -9.01 3.83 28.80
CA ASN A 87 -8.40 3.72 30.13
C ASN A 87 -7.32 2.63 30.16
N ARG A 88 -7.53 1.52 29.44
CA ARG A 88 -6.54 0.45 29.28
C ARG A 88 -5.29 0.93 28.54
N PHE A 89 -5.45 1.73 27.47
CA PHE A 89 -4.32 2.36 26.78
C PHE A 89 -3.53 3.22 27.76
N GLN A 90 -4.21 4.11 28.50
CA GLN A 90 -3.58 5.03 29.44
C GLN A 90 -2.77 4.28 30.50
N SER A 91 -3.38 3.28 31.15
CA SER A 91 -2.71 2.46 32.16
C SER A 91 -1.53 1.66 31.59
N ASN A 92 -1.71 1.03 30.43
CA ASN A 92 -0.64 0.25 29.80
C ASN A 92 0.52 1.12 29.36
N TYR A 93 0.25 2.29 28.78
CA TYR A 93 1.30 3.18 28.28
C TYR A 93 2.12 3.77 29.43
N GLN A 94 1.47 4.08 30.56
CA GLN A 94 2.16 4.48 31.78
C GLN A 94 3.08 3.37 32.31
N LYS A 95 2.56 2.13 32.44
CA LYS A 95 3.36 0.97 32.88
C LYS A 95 4.53 0.69 31.93
N TYR A 96 4.32 0.85 30.62
CA TYR A 96 5.39 0.78 29.63
C TYR A 96 6.47 1.82 29.94
N CYS A 97 6.13 3.11 30.07
CA CYS A 97 7.12 4.16 30.34
C CYS A 97 7.90 3.92 31.65
N GLU A 98 7.20 3.55 32.73
CA GLU A 98 7.83 3.27 34.02
C GLU A 98 8.76 2.05 33.99
N SER A 99 8.43 1.03 33.19
CA SER A 99 9.26 -0.18 33.08
C SER A 99 10.42 -0.01 32.11
N VAL A 100 10.31 0.82 31.06
CA VAL A 100 11.42 1.13 30.16
C VAL A 100 12.60 1.70 30.95
N GLY A 101 12.36 2.68 31.82
CA GLY A 101 13.44 3.30 32.62
C GLY A 101 14.13 2.34 33.59
N LYS A 102 13.45 1.26 34.00
CA LYS A 102 14.01 0.21 34.87
C LYS A 102 14.75 -0.88 34.09
N LEU A 103 14.32 -1.14 32.85
CA LEU A 103 14.85 -2.22 32.01
C LEU A 103 16.06 -1.79 31.19
N PHE A 104 16.09 -0.53 30.77
CA PHE A 104 17.12 0.00 29.87
C PHE A 104 17.82 1.17 30.54
N GLU A 105 19.06 0.92 30.98
CA GLU A 105 19.91 1.95 31.55
C GLU A 105 20.23 3.03 30.51
N GLY A 106 20.15 4.30 30.93
CA GLY A 106 20.49 5.44 30.06
C GLY A 106 19.51 5.71 28.91
N VAL A 107 18.29 5.13 28.92
CA VAL A 107 17.29 5.43 27.89
C VAL A 107 16.98 6.92 27.87
N LYS A 108 17.06 7.52 26.67
CA LYS A 108 16.62 8.89 26.43
C LYS A 108 15.13 8.93 26.11
N VAL A 109 14.38 9.71 26.88
CA VAL A 109 12.97 9.95 26.62
C VAL A 109 12.82 10.79 25.35
N GLN A 110 12.41 10.15 24.27
CA GLN A 110 12.07 10.83 23.01
C GLN A 110 10.75 11.61 23.10
N PRO A 111 10.57 12.71 22.33
CA PRO A 111 9.31 13.45 22.26
C PRO A 111 8.08 12.58 21.98
N ASN A 112 8.24 11.53 21.16
CA ASN A 112 7.16 10.58 20.85
C ASN A 112 6.63 9.85 22.09
N HIS A 113 7.47 9.63 23.12
CA HIS A 113 6.99 9.09 24.39
C HIS A 113 6.04 10.06 25.09
N HIS A 114 6.38 11.35 25.08
CA HIS A 114 5.54 12.39 25.64
C HIS A 114 4.23 12.57 24.85
N PHE A 115 4.31 12.67 23.52
CA PHE A 115 3.11 12.82 22.68
C PHE A 115 2.13 11.66 22.85
N SER A 116 2.64 10.45 23.04
CA SER A 116 1.81 9.27 23.22
C SER A 116 1.02 9.27 24.54
N LEU A 117 1.44 10.03 25.56
CA LEU A 117 0.67 10.21 26.81
C LEU A 117 -0.64 10.96 26.58
N HIS A 118 -0.73 11.76 25.51
CA HIS A 118 -1.92 12.55 25.17
C HIS A 118 -2.91 11.77 24.28
N ILE A 119 -2.53 10.60 23.76
CA ILE A 119 -3.39 9.77 22.91
C ILE A 119 -4.75 9.46 23.54
N PRO A 120 -4.87 9.10 24.84
CA PRO A 120 -6.17 8.89 25.47
C PRO A 120 -7.10 10.10 25.37
N GLN A 121 -6.57 11.30 25.58
CA GLN A 121 -7.34 12.53 25.47
C GLN A 121 -7.75 12.79 24.02
N GLN A 122 -6.82 12.61 23.07
CA GLN A 122 -7.11 12.74 21.64
C GLN A 122 -8.22 11.77 21.18
N ILE A 123 -8.17 10.51 21.63
CA ILE A 123 -9.23 9.52 21.30
C ILE A 123 -10.58 9.94 21.90
N ARG A 124 -10.62 10.48 23.13
CA ARG A 124 -11.87 10.96 23.74
C ARG A 124 -12.47 12.13 22.96
N THR A 125 -11.63 13.03 22.43
CA THR A 125 -12.08 14.22 21.72
C THR A 125 -12.43 13.95 20.26
N TRP A 126 -11.65 13.15 19.54
CA TRP A 126 -11.78 12.95 18.10
C TRP A 126 -12.36 11.58 17.71
N GLY A 127 -12.47 10.65 18.66
CA GLY A 127 -12.80 9.26 18.40
C GLY A 127 -11.59 8.44 17.92
N PRO A 128 -11.81 7.30 17.24
CA PRO A 128 -10.74 6.42 16.78
C PRO A 128 -9.72 7.13 15.87
N LEU A 129 -8.44 7.15 16.27
CA LEU A 129 -7.41 7.91 15.57
C LEU A 129 -7.10 7.41 14.15
N VAL A 130 -7.43 6.16 13.83
CA VAL A 130 -7.35 5.64 12.45
C VAL A 130 -8.18 6.49 11.47
N GLY A 131 -9.30 7.05 11.92
CA GLY A 131 -10.15 7.91 11.10
C GLY A 131 -9.61 9.33 10.90
N VAL A 132 -8.76 9.79 11.81
CA VAL A 132 -8.19 11.16 11.83
C VAL A 132 -6.77 11.17 11.25
N ALA A 133 -6.11 10.01 11.21
CA ALA A 133 -4.76 9.88 10.68
C ALA A 133 -4.66 10.37 9.23
N GLU A 134 -3.50 10.93 8.89
CA GLU A 134 -3.20 11.50 7.57
C GLU A 134 -3.15 10.46 6.43
N PHE A 135 -3.46 9.19 6.69
CA PHE A 135 -3.44 8.12 5.68
C PHE A 135 -4.35 8.42 4.48
N ALA A 136 -5.46 9.12 4.68
CA ALA A 136 -6.29 9.58 3.57
C ALA A 136 -5.58 10.66 2.74
N GLY A 137 -4.96 11.62 3.41
CA GLY A 137 -4.17 12.69 2.81
C GLY A 137 -2.95 12.17 2.04
N GLU A 138 -2.16 11.29 2.64
CA GLU A 138 -1.00 10.65 2.01
C GLU A 138 -1.37 9.87 0.75
N ARG A 139 -2.50 9.14 0.79
CA ARG A 139 -3.03 8.46 -0.41
C ARG A 139 -3.44 9.45 -1.49
N LEU A 140 -4.06 10.56 -1.10
CA LEU A 140 -4.43 11.62 -2.03
C LEU A 140 -3.19 12.27 -2.64
N ILE A 141 -2.18 12.59 -1.84
CA ILE A 141 -0.91 13.16 -2.31
C ILE A 141 -0.23 12.22 -3.30
N GLY A 142 -0.06 10.94 -2.93
CA GLY A 142 0.54 9.94 -3.82
C GLY A 142 -0.28 9.69 -5.09
N PHE A 143 -1.60 9.90 -5.04
CA PHE A 143 -2.44 9.90 -6.23
C PHE A 143 -2.20 11.14 -7.10
N LEU A 144 -2.18 12.34 -6.51
CA LEU A 144 -1.97 13.60 -7.22
C LEU A 144 -0.58 13.64 -7.88
N GLN A 145 0.45 13.09 -7.22
CA GLN A 145 1.81 12.97 -7.77
C GLN A 145 1.88 12.12 -9.05
N LYS A 146 0.93 11.22 -9.30
CA LYS A 146 0.87 10.41 -10.53
C LYS A 146 0.19 11.12 -11.68
N LEU A 147 -0.46 12.25 -11.44
CA LEU A 147 -1.07 13.04 -12.50
C LEU A 147 0.05 13.64 -13.35
N LYS A 148 0.03 13.35 -14.65
CA LYS A 148 0.96 13.94 -15.60
C LYS A 148 0.68 15.44 -15.68
N THR A 149 1.54 16.21 -15.04
CA THR A 149 1.64 17.64 -15.23
C THR A 149 2.66 17.80 -16.35
N ASN A 150 2.37 18.56 -17.41
CA ASN A 150 3.28 18.71 -18.55
C ASN A 150 4.55 19.55 -18.18
N ASN A 151 5.03 19.44 -16.95
CA ASN A 151 6.11 20.20 -16.31
C ASN A 151 5.93 21.74 -16.33
N LEU A 152 4.72 22.22 -16.64
CA LEU A 152 4.35 23.63 -16.55
C LEU A 152 3.97 23.96 -15.11
N ILE A 153 4.94 24.43 -14.33
CA ILE A 153 4.83 24.69 -12.88
C ILE A 153 3.68 25.65 -12.58
N ASP A 154 3.53 26.72 -13.37
CA ASP A 154 2.50 27.75 -13.15
C ASP A 154 1.06 27.23 -13.37
N GLN A 155 0.91 26.16 -14.16
CA GLN A 155 -0.39 25.54 -14.47
C GLN A 155 -0.62 24.23 -13.70
N MET A 156 0.37 23.81 -12.90
CA MET A 156 0.39 22.53 -12.21
C MET A 156 -0.77 22.42 -11.22
N ASN A 157 -0.95 23.43 -10.37
CA ASN A 157 -1.98 23.46 -9.33
C ASN A 157 -3.39 23.36 -9.95
N GLY A 158 -3.67 24.14 -10.99
CA GLY A 158 -4.94 24.11 -11.70
C GLY A 158 -5.20 22.76 -12.39
N THR A 159 -4.16 22.16 -12.97
CA THR A 159 -4.25 20.84 -13.61
C THR A 159 -4.53 19.74 -12.58
N MET A 160 -3.79 19.73 -11.47
CA MET A 160 -3.99 18.77 -10.38
C MET A 160 -5.40 18.86 -9.80
N MET A 161 -5.89 20.07 -9.51
CA MET A 161 -7.24 20.28 -9.00
C MET A 161 -8.30 19.83 -10.00
N ARG A 162 -8.19 20.23 -11.27
CA ARG A 162 -9.17 19.86 -12.31
C ARG A 162 -9.23 18.34 -12.51
N ARG A 163 -8.07 17.69 -12.63
CA ARG A 163 -7.98 16.22 -12.80
C ARG A 163 -8.45 15.48 -11.55
N GLY A 164 -8.09 15.96 -10.36
CA GLY A 164 -8.57 15.42 -9.08
C GLY A 164 -10.09 15.46 -8.97
N CYS A 165 -10.71 16.61 -9.20
CA CYS A 165 -12.16 16.77 -9.15
C CYS A 165 -12.90 15.97 -10.23
N TYR A 166 -12.36 15.87 -11.45
CA TYR A 166 -12.94 15.01 -12.48
C TYR A 166 -12.90 13.53 -12.10
N LEU A 167 -11.79 13.09 -11.50
CA LEU A 167 -11.70 11.71 -11.04
C LEU A 167 -12.65 11.44 -9.88
N GLN A 168 -12.74 12.33 -8.89
CA GLN A 168 -13.72 12.21 -7.79
C GLN A 168 -15.15 12.04 -8.33
N ARG A 169 -15.55 12.90 -9.27
CA ARG A 169 -16.85 12.79 -9.94
C ARG A 169 -17.02 11.47 -10.71
N LEU A 170 -15.96 10.94 -11.31
CA LEU A 170 -16.01 9.64 -11.99
C LEU A 170 -16.15 8.49 -10.99
N LEU A 171 -15.43 8.54 -9.87
CA LEU A 171 -15.48 7.53 -8.81
C LEU A 171 -16.86 7.42 -8.17
N GLU A 172 -17.60 8.53 -8.07
CA GLU A 172 -18.97 8.54 -7.54
C GLU A 172 -20.01 7.90 -8.49
N LYS A 173 -19.68 7.73 -9.78
CA LYS A 173 -20.64 7.16 -10.73
C LYS A 173 -20.90 5.67 -10.43
N PRO A 174 -22.16 5.22 -10.38
CA PRO A 174 -22.48 3.82 -10.11
C PRO A 174 -21.92 2.87 -11.19
N GLN A 175 -21.82 3.34 -12.44
CA GLN A 175 -21.21 2.58 -13.54
C GLN A 175 -19.71 2.32 -13.30
N PHE A 176 -19.02 3.23 -12.63
CA PHE A 176 -17.62 3.01 -12.27
C PHE A 176 -17.48 1.87 -11.25
N HIS A 177 -18.40 1.80 -10.29
CA HIS A 177 -18.41 0.73 -9.29
C HIS A 177 -18.67 -0.65 -9.90
N SER A 178 -19.54 -0.77 -10.90
CA SER A 178 -19.76 -2.04 -11.61
C SER A 178 -18.52 -2.48 -12.38
N MET A 179 -17.91 -1.57 -13.15
CA MET A 179 -16.66 -1.85 -13.89
C MET A 179 -15.50 -2.21 -12.95
N ALA A 180 -15.36 -1.51 -11.82
CA ALA A 180 -14.30 -1.79 -10.85
C ALA A 180 -14.48 -3.16 -10.18
N ARG A 181 -15.72 -3.57 -9.88
CA ARG A 181 -16.00 -4.91 -9.31
C ARG A 181 -15.67 -6.03 -10.30
N GLU A 182 -15.99 -5.84 -11.57
CA GLU A 182 -15.64 -6.79 -12.65
C GLU A 182 -14.12 -6.91 -12.79
N ALA A 183 -13.39 -5.79 -12.79
CA ALA A 183 -11.93 -5.78 -12.85
C ALA A 183 -11.26 -6.47 -11.64
N VAL A 184 -11.82 -6.32 -10.43
CA VAL A 184 -11.32 -7.02 -9.24
C VAL A 184 -11.54 -8.54 -9.35
N LYS A 185 -12.70 -8.96 -9.87
CA LYS A 185 -13.02 -10.38 -10.11
C LYS A 185 -12.07 -11.01 -11.13
N ASP A 186 -11.72 -10.28 -12.19
CA ASP A 186 -10.71 -10.69 -13.16
C ASP A 186 -9.29 -10.71 -12.57
N SER A 187 -8.96 -9.77 -11.67
CA SER A 187 -7.63 -9.73 -11.03
C SER A 187 -7.39 -10.87 -10.04
N LEU A 188 -8.45 -11.46 -9.47
CA LEU A 188 -8.37 -12.65 -8.62
C LEU A 188 -8.17 -13.94 -9.43
N THR A 189 -8.39 -13.90 -10.75
CA THR A 189 -8.30 -15.08 -11.63
C THR A 189 -7.09 -15.06 -12.56
N LYS A 190 -6.33 -13.96 -12.66
CA LYS A 190 -5.24 -13.83 -13.62
C LYS A 190 -3.97 -13.20 -13.07
N ASP A 191 -2.86 -13.87 -13.40
CA ASP A 191 -1.49 -13.41 -13.20
C ASP A 191 -1.26 -12.05 -13.91
N ARG A 192 -0.51 -11.16 -13.25
CA ARG A 192 -0.40 -9.71 -13.55
C ARG A 192 0.46 -9.39 -14.79
N SER A 193 0.40 -10.22 -15.82
CA SER A 193 1.07 -10.00 -17.10
C SER A 193 0.10 -9.95 -18.29
N GLN A 194 -1.15 -9.55 -18.08
CA GLN A 194 -2.09 -9.45 -19.19
C GLN A 194 -1.74 -8.25 -20.09
N LYS A 195 -0.94 -8.55 -21.12
CA LYS A 195 -1.03 -7.85 -22.39
C LYS A 195 -2.50 -7.82 -22.77
N VAL A 196 -3.08 -6.62 -22.87
CA VAL A 196 -4.40 -6.48 -23.49
C VAL A 196 -4.28 -7.15 -24.86
N CYS A 197 -5.22 -8.00 -25.22
CA CYS A 197 -5.19 -8.70 -26.51
C CYS A 197 -6.47 -8.29 -27.22
N LEU A 198 -6.35 -7.44 -28.24
CA LEU A 198 -7.48 -7.09 -29.08
C LEU A 198 -7.72 -8.26 -30.03
N THR A 199 -8.89 -8.89 -29.93
CA THR A 199 -9.34 -9.81 -30.97
C THR A 199 -9.52 -9.04 -32.29
N SER A 200 -9.43 -9.72 -33.44
CA SER A 200 -9.63 -9.05 -34.74
C SER A 200 -10.99 -8.35 -34.84
N ALA A 201 -12.04 -8.93 -34.26
CA ALA A 201 -13.37 -8.31 -34.22
C ALA A 201 -13.39 -7.01 -33.38
N MET A 202 -12.70 -7.00 -32.23
CA MET A 202 -12.57 -5.79 -31.40
C MET A 202 -11.74 -4.72 -32.10
N TYR A 203 -10.66 -5.11 -32.77
CA TYR A 203 -9.82 -4.21 -33.54
C TYR A 203 -10.61 -3.54 -34.67
N ASN A 204 -11.38 -4.30 -35.45
CA ASN A 204 -12.16 -3.76 -36.58
C ASN A 204 -13.21 -2.75 -36.11
N LYS A 205 -13.93 -3.02 -35.01
CA LYS A 205 -14.89 -2.06 -34.45
C LYS A 205 -14.24 -0.75 -34.02
N ILE A 206 -13.06 -0.83 -33.41
CA ILE A 206 -12.29 0.35 -32.99
C ILE A 206 -11.79 1.12 -34.23
N TYR A 207 -11.29 0.40 -35.24
CA TYR A 207 -10.85 0.99 -36.50
C TYR A 207 -12.00 1.71 -37.20
N GLU A 208 -13.15 1.07 -37.38
CA GLU A 208 -14.34 1.66 -38.01
C GLU A 208 -14.79 2.95 -37.29
N TYR A 209 -14.84 2.92 -35.95
CA TYR A 209 -15.20 4.10 -35.17
C TYR A 209 -14.24 5.27 -35.39
N ILE A 210 -12.94 4.99 -35.43
CA ILE A 210 -11.90 6.01 -35.56
C ILE A 210 -11.79 6.51 -37.01
N ALA A 211 -11.89 5.61 -38.00
CA ALA A 211 -11.87 5.96 -39.41
C ALA A 211 -13.05 6.86 -39.81
N CYS A 212 -14.19 6.73 -39.12
CA CYS A 212 -15.31 7.66 -39.27
C CYS A 212 -15.03 9.08 -38.76
N GLN A 213 -14.05 9.26 -37.87
CA GLN A 213 -13.70 10.57 -37.29
C GLN A 213 -12.39 11.14 -37.86
N ASP A 214 -11.48 10.29 -38.32
CA ASP A 214 -10.17 10.67 -38.85
C ASP A 214 -9.81 9.82 -40.06
N SER A 215 -9.82 10.45 -41.25
CA SER A 215 -9.50 9.80 -42.53
C SER A 215 -8.01 9.52 -42.71
N SER A 216 -7.14 9.98 -41.81
CA SER A 216 -5.70 9.70 -41.84
C SER A 216 -5.34 8.34 -41.23
N VAL A 217 -6.31 7.63 -40.65
CA VAL A 217 -6.11 6.34 -39.99
C VAL A 217 -6.16 5.18 -40.99
N VAL A 218 -5.13 4.34 -40.95
CA VAL A 218 -4.88 3.24 -41.88
C VAL A 218 -4.95 1.91 -41.13
N HIS A 219 -5.61 0.93 -41.75
CA HIS A 219 -5.75 -0.41 -41.20
C HIS A 219 -4.38 -1.11 -41.07
N ARG A 220 -4.16 -1.88 -39.99
CA ARG A 220 -2.85 -2.55 -39.73
C ARG A 220 -2.38 -3.51 -40.81
N GLU A 221 -3.29 -3.96 -41.67
CA GLU A 221 -3.02 -4.92 -42.76
C GLU A 221 -2.81 -4.22 -44.11
N ALA A 222 -2.98 -2.90 -44.19
CA ALA A 222 -2.68 -2.15 -45.40
C ALA A 222 -1.17 -2.06 -45.58
N CYS A 223 -0.67 -2.54 -46.72
CA CYS A 223 0.73 -2.47 -47.10
C CYS A 223 0.93 -1.32 -48.12
N PRO A 224 1.94 -0.44 -47.96
CA PRO A 224 2.96 -0.42 -46.90
C PRO A 224 2.46 0.25 -45.60
N VAL A 225 2.75 -0.38 -44.45
CA VAL A 225 2.49 0.23 -43.13
C VAL A 225 3.46 1.39 -42.94
N PRO A 226 3.00 2.65 -42.82
CA PRO A 226 3.89 3.80 -42.71
C PRO A 226 4.74 3.71 -41.43
N PHE A 227 6.06 3.81 -41.56
CA PHE A 227 6.98 3.79 -40.42
C PHE A 227 6.72 5.03 -39.54
N ASN A 228 6.48 4.85 -38.24
CA ASN A 228 6.33 5.91 -37.24
C ASN A 228 5.21 6.96 -37.48
N SER A 229 4.19 6.67 -38.28
CA SER A 229 3.05 7.60 -38.43
C SER A 229 1.97 7.38 -37.35
N PRO A 230 1.36 8.45 -36.80
CA PRO A 230 0.30 8.36 -35.78
C PRO A 230 -1.01 7.72 -36.28
N GLY A 231 -1.13 7.48 -37.59
CA GLY A 231 -2.34 6.98 -38.24
C GLY A 231 -2.54 5.46 -38.21
N VAL A 232 -1.73 4.66 -37.50
CA VAL A 232 -1.96 3.21 -37.42
C VAL A 232 -2.31 2.81 -36.00
N LEU A 233 -3.52 2.28 -35.81
CA LEU A 233 -3.93 1.71 -34.52
C LEU A 233 -3.01 0.53 -34.16
N PRO A 234 -2.19 0.63 -33.10
CA PRO A 234 -1.20 -0.38 -32.78
C PRO A 234 -1.88 -1.63 -32.23
N GLY A 235 -2.16 -2.61 -33.10
CA GLY A 235 -2.39 -3.99 -32.69
C GLY A 235 -1.04 -4.67 -32.52
N TRP A 236 -0.55 -4.83 -31.29
CA TRP A 236 0.80 -5.29 -30.94
C TRP A 236 1.30 -6.58 -31.65
N ALA A 237 1.74 -6.47 -32.91
CA ALA A 237 2.41 -7.53 -33.64
C ALA A 237 3.84 -7.10 -33.98
N LYS A 238 4.83 -7.81 -33.42
CA LYS A 238 6.21 -7.74 -33.91
C LYS A 238 6.27 -8.51 -35.24
N PRO A 239 6.67 -7.91 -36.37
CA PRO A 239 6.94 -8.67 -37.58
C PRO A 239 8.18 -9.55 -37.33
N ILE A 240 8.00 -10.87 -37.34
CA ILE A 240 9.12 -11.81 -37.43
C ILE A 240 9.66 -11.70 -38.86
N ARG A 241 10.80 -11.04 -39.03
CA ARG A 241 11.55 -11.11 -40.29
C ARG A 241 11.91 -12.58 -40.54
N ARG A 242 11.34 -13.20 -41.57
CA ARG A 242 11.85 -14.45 -42.14
C ARG A 242 13.33 -14.24 -42.42
N LYS A 243 14.21 -15.02 -41.79
CA LYS A 243 15.57 -15.22 -42.29
C LYS A 243 15.42 -15.85 -43.67
N THR A 244 15.51 -15.04 -44.72
CA THR A 244 15.83 -15.55 -46.05
C THR A 244 17.22 -16.16 -45.95
N VAL A 245 17.25 -17.49 -46.06
CA VAL A 245 18.45 -18.25 -46.33
C VAL A 245 19.06 -17.69 -47.61
N TRP A 246 20.24 -17.09 -47.49
CA TRP A 246 21.10 -16.79 -48.63
C TRP A 246 22.24 -17.80 -48.58
N SER A 247 22.23 -18.74 -49.53
CA SER A 247 23.41 -19.51 -49.89
C SER A 247 24.28 -18.64 -50.81
N PRO A 248 25.58 -18.46 -50.55
CA PRO A 248 26.48 -17.91 -51.55
C PRO A 248 26.87 -19.01 -52.55
N LYS A 249 27.13 -18.58 -53.78
CA LYS A 249 27.80 -19.35 -54.84
C LYS A 249 29.14 -19.90 -54.37
#